data_AF-A0A8J7AQA8-F1
#
_entry.id   AF-A0A8J7AQA8-F1
#
_cell.length_a   1.000
_cell.length_b   1.000
_cell.length_c   1.000
_cell.angle_alpha   90.00
_cell.angle_beta   90.00
_cell.angle_gamma   90.00
#
_symmetry.space_group_name_H-M   'P 1'
#
loop_
_entity.id
_entity.type
_entity.pdbx_description
1 polymer ?
#
loop_
_entity_poly.entity_id
_entity_poly.type
_entity_poly.pdbx_seq_one_letter_code
_entity_poly.pdbx_strand_id
1 'polypeptide(L)'
;MVNQEYRDRLRHGVEEWNKWRKQNPKVRIDFSGSNLSFANLCFADLSFTDLSFADLRYANLAGADLAYTDLTHAYLTDAYLIDADLSFAPLQG
;
A
#
# COMPACT_ATOMS: atom_id res chain seq x y z
N MET A 1 10.29 -6.76 -15.73
CA MET A 1 10.60 -6.52 -14.31
C MET A 1 9.31 -6.75 -13.52
N VAL A 2 9.38 -7.51 -12.45
CA VAL A 2 8.23 -7.97 -11.65
C VAL A 2 7.38 -6.81 -11.08
N ASN A 3 7.94 -5.60 -10.93
CA ASN A 3 7.24 -4.43 -10.37
C ASN A 3 6.16 -3.78 -11.23
N GLN A 4 6.21 -3.87 -12.57
CA GLN A 4 5.21 -3.16 -13.40
C GLN A 4 3.84 -3.83 -13.34
N GLU A 5 3.78 -5.17 -13.38
CA GLU A 5 2.51 -5.90 -13.39
C GLU A 5 1.68 -5.64 -12.13
N TYR A 6 2.32 -5.59 -10.95
CA TYR A 6 1.62 -5.35 -9.69
C TYR A 6 1.17 -3.89 -9.52
N ARG A 7 1.99 -2.95 -9.99
CA ARG A 7 1.61 -1.52 -10.04
C ARG A 7 0.42 -1.31 -10.97
N ASP A 8 0.41 -1.99 -12.11
CA ASP A 8 -0.71 -1.92 -13.03
C ASP A 8 -1.95 -2.56 -12.40
N ARG A 9 -1.85 -3.73 -11.74
CA ARG A 9 -3.00 -4.33 -11.03
C ARG A 9 -3.60 -3.40 -9.97
N LEU A 10 -2.77 -2.75 -9.15
CA LEU A 10 -3.25 -1.78 -8.16
C LEU A 10 -3.93 -0.58 -8.82
N ARG A 11 -3.45 -0.13 -9.99
CA ARG A 11 -4.06 0.94 -10.80
C ARG A 11 -5.39 0.54 -11.45
N HIS A 12 -5.59 -0.75 -11.76
CA HIS A 12 -6.87 -1.24 -12.27
C HIS A 12 -7.97 -1.29 -11.18
N GLY A 13 -7.59 -1.15 -9.90
CA GLY A 13 -8.51 -0.93 -8.80
C GLY A 13 -8.28 -1.86 -7.61
N VAL A 14 -8.70 -1.40 -6.43
CA VAL A 14 -8.54 -2.12 -5.15
C VAL A 14 -9.23 -3.49 -5.16
N GLU A 15 -10.36 -3.65 -5.85
CA GLU A 15 -11.07 -4.94 -5.90
C GLU A 15 -10.25 -6.05 -6.57
N GLU A 16 -9.65 -5.75 -7.73
CA GLU A 16 -8.83 -6.71 -8.47
C GLU A 16 -7.53 -7.02 -7.74
N TRP A 17 -6.93 -5.99 -7.12
CA TRP A 17 -5.79 -6.15 -6.24
C TRP A 17 -6.11 -7.11 -5.07
N ASN A 18 -7.22 -6.88 -4.37
CA ASN A 18 -7.63 -7.70 -3.25
C ASN A 18 -7.96 -9.14 -3.67
N LYS A 19 -8.55 -9.36 -4.86
CA LYS A 19 -8.77 -10.71 -5.40
C LYS A 19 -7.45 -11.46 -5.60
N TRP A 20 -6.44 -10.78 -6.15
CA TRP A 20 -5.11 -11.36 -6.32
C TRP A 20 -4.42 -11.63 -4.98
N ARG A 21 -4.53 -10.70 -4.02
CA ARG A 21 -3.98 -10.83 -2.67
C ARG A 21 -4.55 -12.03 -1.90
N LYS A 22 -5.84 -12.31 -2.03
CA LYS A 22 -6.45 -13.53 -1.46
C LYS A 22 -5.77 -14.82 -1.93
N GLN A 23 -5.27 -14.83 -3.16
CA GLN A 23 -4.54 -15.97 -3.73
C GLN A 23 -3.04 -15.95 -3.39
N ASN A 24 -2.50 -14.79 -3.02
CA ASN A 24 -1.06 -14.54 -2.83
C ASN A 24 -0.78 -13.74 -1.52
N PRO A 25 -1.25 -14.19 -0.35
CA PRO A 25 -1.33 -13.35 0.85
C PRO A 25 0.04 -12.95 1.42
N LYS A 26 1.09 -13.74 1.16
CA LYS A 26 2.44 -13.50 1.71
C LYS A 26 3.49 -13.15 0.66
N VAL A 27 3.07 -12.92 -0.58
CA VAL A 27 4.00 -12.46 -1.61
C VAL A 27 4.40 -11.03 -1.25
N ARG A 28 5.70 -10.81 -1.13
CA ARG A 28 6.25 -9.47 -0.92
C ARG A 28 6.28 -8.72 -2.24
N ILE A 29 5.76 -7.51 -2.23
CA ILE A 29 5.66 -6.66 -3.42
C ILE A 29 6.39 -5.36 -3.14
N ASP A 30 7.26 -4.97 -4.06
CA ASP A 30 8.05 -3.76 -3.97
C ASP A 30 7.32 -2.58 -4.63
N PHE A 31 6.79 -1.71 -3.79
CA PHE A 31 6.23 -0.41 -4.16
C PHE A 31 7.11 0.74 -3.66
N SER A 32 8.37 0.48 -3.30
CA SER A 32 9.27 1.51 -2.80
C SER A 32 9.42 2.67 -3.80
N GLY A 33 9.43 3.89 -3.28
CA GLY A 33 9.51 5.12 -4.07
C GLY A 33 8.34 5.37 -5.04
N SER A 34 7.25 4.59 -4.96
CA SER A 34 6.11 4.78 -5.87
C SER A 34 5.38 6.08 -5.57
N ASN A 35 4.92 6.76 -6.62
CA ASN A 35 3.97 7.85 -6.46
C ASN A 35 2.53 7.29 -6.42
N LEU A 36 1.95 7.31 -5.24
CA LEU A 36 0.57 6.91 -4.91
C LEU A 36 -0.19 8.10 -4.29
N SER A 37 0.28 9.34 -4.50
CA SER A 37 -0.41 10.53 -4.02
C SER A 37 -1.81 10.61 -4.62
N PHE A 38 -2.77 11.05 -3.80
CA PHE A 38 -4.21 11.11 -4.14
C PHE A 38 -4.85 9.75 -4.52
N ALA A 39 -4.16 8.62 -4.35
CA ALA A 39 -4.71 7.32 -4.71
C ALA A 39 -5.87 6.94 -3.78
N ASN A 40 -6.91 6.32 -4.36
CA ASN A 40 -7.96 5.67 -3.57
C ASN A 40 -7.57 4.21 -3.31
N LEU A 41 -7.07 3.95 -2.12
CA LEU A 41 -6.60 2.66 -1.60
C LEU A 41 -7.48 2.18 -0.42
N CYS A 42 -8.72 2.68 -0.34
CA CYS A 42 -9.68 2.33 0.69
C CYS A 42 -9.94 0.81 0.70
N PHE A 43 -9.79 0.17 1.86
CA PHE A 43 -9.86 -1.29 2.05
C PHE A 43 -8.85 -2.12 1.23
N ALA A 44 -7.75 -1.54 0.77
CA ALA A 44 -6.72 -2.29 0.04
C ALA A 44 -5.92 -3.21 0.97
N ASP A 45 -5.69 -4.45 0.55
CA ASP A 45 -4.77 -5.38 1.20
C ASP A 45 -3.33 -5.09 0.74
N LEU A 46 -2.70 -4.14 1.41
CA LEU A 46 -1.31 -3.75 1.18
C LEU A 46 -0.37 -4.48 2.14
N SER A 47 -0.81 -5.53 2.82
CA SER A 47 0.01 -6.28 3.77
C SER A 47 1.26 -6.87 3.10
N PHE A 48 2.35 -6.98 3.85
CA PHE A 48 3.64 -7.48 3.34
C PHE A 48 4.17 -6.73 2.09
N THR A 49 3.83 -5.45 1.92
CA THR A 49 4.43 -4.62 0.85
C THR A 49 5.64 -3.84 1.37
N ASP A 50 6.52 -3.45 0.46
CA ASP A 50 7.51 -2.40 0.70
C ASP A 50 6.97 -1.10 0.09
N LEU A 51 6.57 -0.16 0.94
CA LEU A 51 6.17 1.21 0.58
C LEU A 51 7.20 2.23 1.08
N SER A 52 8.44 1.80 1.35
CA SER A 52 9.48 2.72 1.79
C SER A 52 9.70 3.81 0.75
N PHE A 53 9.91 5.05 1.19
CA PHE A 53 10.05 6.23 0.33
C PHE A 53 8.86 6.54 -0.59
N ALA A 54 7.73 5.82 -0.49
CA ALA A 54 6.57 6.07 -1.35
C ALA A 54 5.92 7.43 -1.04
N ASP A 55 5.40 8.09 -2.07
CA ASP A 55 4.57 9.28 -1.91
C ASP A 55 3.10 8.87 -1.78
N LEU A 56 2.55 8.95 -0.57
CA LEU A 56 1.17 8.61 -0.21
C LEU A 56 0.38 9.86 0.21
N ARG A 57 0.87 11.07 -0.10
CA ARG A 57 0.20 12.30 0.30
C ARG A 57 -1.20 12.37 -0.26
N TYR A 58 -2.17 12.78 0.56
CA TYR A 58 -3.59 12.83 0.20
C TYR A 58 -4.23 11.49 -0.21
N ALA A 59 -3.53 10.35 -0.05
CA ALA A 59 -4.11 9.05 -0.38
C ALA A 59 -5.23 8.69 0.60
N ASN A 60 -6.28 8.05 0.08
CA ASN A 60 -7.31 7.44 0.93
C ASN A 60 -6.91 6.00 1.24
N LEU A 61 -6.44 5.74 2.45
CA LEU A 61 -6.07 4.43 2.98
C LEU A 61 -7.07 3.94 4.04
N ALA A 62 -8.29 4.50 4.07
CA ALA A 62 -9.26 4.15 5.09
C ALA A 62 -9.57 2.64 5.05
N GLY A 63 -9.48 1.97 6.19
CA GLY A 63 -9.68 0.52 6.31
C GLY A 63 -8.66 -0.34 5.57
N ALA A 64 -7.57 0.21 5.05
CA ALA A 64 -6.53 -0.57 4.38
C ALA A 64 -5.79 -1.47 5.36
N ASP A 65 -5.45 -2.68 4.92
CA ASP A 65 -4.55 -3.57 5.66
C ASP A 65 -3.11 -3.23 5.25
N LEU A 66 -2.36 -2.61 6.17
CA LEU A 66 -0.95 -2.28 6.04
C LEU A 66 -0.10 -3.13 6.99
N ALA A 67 -0.61 -4.28 7.44
CA ALA A 67 0.11 -5.12 8.37
C ALA A 67 1.42 -5.63 7.74
N TYR A 68 2.52 -5.53 8.50
CA TYR A 68 3.87 -5.88 8.04
C TYR A 68 4.37 -5.08 6.82
N THR A 69 3.75 -3.94 6.51
CA THR A 69 4.16 -3.07 5.41
C THR A 69 5.30 -2.17 5.83
N ASP A 70 6.37 -2.12 5.04
CA ASP A 70 7.45 -1.17 5.29
C ASP A 70 7.04 0.24 4.84
N LEU A 71 6.86 1.17 5.78
CA LEU A 71 6.53 2.57 5.52
C LEU A 71 7.70 3.50 5.85
N THR A 72 8.91 2.97 5.99
CA THR A 72 10.11 3.76 6.31
C THR A 72 10.32 4.87 5.27
N HIS A 73 10.39 6.12 5.72
CA HIS A 73 10.49 7.33 4.88
C HIS A 73 9.34 7.57 3.90
N ALA A 74 8.18 6.92 4.07
CA ALA A 74 7.01 7.21 3.25
C ALA A 74 6.42 8.61 3.56
N TYR A 75 5.98 9.33 2.53
CA TYR A 75 5.33 10.64 2.68
C TYR A 75 3.82 10.47 2.88
N LEU A 76 3.36 10.59 4.12
CA LEU A 76 1.95 10.37 4.51
C LEU A 76 1.19 11.67 4.83
N THR A 77 1.74 12.86 4.54
CA THR A 77 1.06 14.14 4.80
C THR A 77 -0.33 14.15 4.18
N ASP A 78 -1.35 14.46 4.98
CA ASP A 78 -2.76 14.49 4.59
C ASP A 78 -3.34 13.14 4.08
N ALA A 79 -2.67 12.01 4.33
CA ALA A 79 -3.24 10.69 4.04
C ALA A 79 -4.35 10.32 5.04
N TYR A 80 -5.42 9.70 4.53
CA TYR A 80 -6.57 9.28 5.33
C TYR A 80 -6.38 7.83 5.79
N LEU A 81 -6.04 7.63 7.06
CA LEU A 81 -5.71 6.32 7.65
C LEU A 81 -6.77 5.81 8.64
N ILE A 82 -8.00 6.33 8.57
CA ILE A 82 -9.09 5.92 9.48
C ILE A 82 -9.29 4.40 9.35
N ASP A 83 -9.29 3.69 10.48
CA ASP A 83 -9.43 2.23 10.57
C ASP A 83 -8.38 1.41 9.79
N ALA A 84 -7.27 2.01 9.35
CA ALA A 84 -6.18 1.27 8.72
C ALA A 84 -5.42 0.40 9.74
N ASP A 85 -5.10 -0.83 9.37
CA ASP A 85 -4.28 -1.72 10.21
C ASP A 85 -2.79 -1.51 9.93
N LEU A 86 -2.08 -0.87 10.86
CA LEU A 86 -0.64 -0.61 10.80
C LEU A 86 0.17 -1.60 11.66
N SER A 87 -0.42 -2.73 12.07
CA SER A 87 0.23 -3.71 12.94
C SER A 87 1.55 -4.19 12.33
N PHE A 88 2.64 -4.05 13.09
CA PHE A 88 3.99 -4.42 12.65
C PHE A 88 4.49 -3.69 11.38
N ALA A 89 3.91 -2.55 11.03
CA ALA A 89 4.40 -1.69 9.96
C ALA A 89 5.53 -0.79 10.50
N PRO A 90 6.81 -1.00 10.12
CA PRO A 90 7.87 -0.10 10.55
C PRO A 90 7.60 1.30 9.98
N LEU A 91 7.52 2.28 10.88
CA LEU A 91 7.39 3.70 10.60
C LEU A 91 8.65 4.37 11.16
N GLN A 92 9.54 4.83 10.28
CA GLN A 92 10.62 5.74 10.63
C GLN A 92 10.48 6.96 9.74
N GLY A 93 10.29 8.12 10.37
CA GLY A 93 10.21 9.42 9.69
C GLY A 93 11.56 9.84 9.14
#